data_AF-A0AAD7CSI7-F1
#
_entry.id   AF-A0AAD7CSI7-F1
#
_cell.length_a   1.000
_cell.length_b   1.000
_cell.length_c   1.000
_cell.angle_alpha   90.00
_cell.angle_beta   90.00
_cell.angle_gamma   90.00
#
_symmetry.space_group_name_H-M   'P 1'
#
loop_
_entity.id
_entity.type
_entity.pdbx_description
1 polymer ?
#
loop_
_entity_poly.entity_id
_entity_poly.type
_entity_poly.pdbx_seq_one_letter_code
_entity_poly.pdbx_strand_id
1 'polypeptide(L)' 'MQAAITIDEDGNGIQVLFDVMSHTLDTSSGVGDHGMASIDTFLEKHECVDCCKQLHLQRGRFATEPALEDSDDDDA' A
#
# COMPACT_ATOMS: atom_id res chain seq x y z
N MET A 1 -10.50 -6.08 -10.38
CA MET A 1 -10.71 -4.62 -10.43
C MET A 1 -11.15 -4.25 -11.84
N GLN A 2 -12.27 -3.55 -11.97
CA GLN A 2 -12.74 -2.98 -13.24
C GLN A 2 -12.55 -1.47 -13.19
N ALA A 3 -12.21 -0.87 -14.33
CA ALA A 3 -12.05 0.57 -14.47
C ALA A 3 -12.74 1.05 -15.75
N ALA A 4 -13.36 2.22 -15.70
CA ALA A 4 -13.85 2.95 -16.86
C ALA A 4 -12.98 4.20 -17.07
N ILE A 5 -12.70 4.54 -18.32
CA ILE A 5 -12.01 5.79 -18.68
C ILE A 5 -13.04 6.72 -19.30
N THR A 6 -13.16 7.94 -18.77
CA THR A 6 -14.00 9.02 -19.28
C THR A 6 -13.14 10.28 -19.51
N ILE A 7 -13.67 11.25 -20.25
CA ILE A 7 -13.00 12.55 -20.48
C ILE A 7 -13.85 13.62 -19.77
N ASP A 8 -13.21 14.54 -19.06
CA ASP A 8 -13.88 15.69 -18.44
C ASP A 8 -14.13 16.85 -19.43
N GLU A 9 -14.75 17.93 -18.96
CA GLU A 9 -15.05 19.11 -19.79
C GLU A 9 -13.78 19.86 -20.24
N ASP A 10 -12.67 19.71 -19.53
CA ASP A 10 -11.37 20.32 -19.80
C ASP A 10 -10.48 19.45 -20.71
N GLY A 11 -10.94 18.26 -21.08
CA GLY A 11 -10.22 17.30 -21.92
C GLY A 11 -9.26 16.38 -21.16
N ASN A 12 -9.30 16.35 -19.83
CA ASN A 12 -8.50 15.43 -19.03
C ASN A 12 -9.14 14.04 -18.97
N GLY A 13 -8.30 13.00 -18.99
CA GLY A 13 -8.74 11.63 -18.76
C GLY A 13 -9.06 11.39 -17.28
N ILE A 14 -10.31 11.03 -17.01
CA ILE A 14 -10.78 10.55 -15.70
C ILE A 14 -10.78 9.03 -15.72
N GLN A 15 -10.24 8.41 -14.67
CA GLN A 15 -10.38 6.98 -14.43
C GLN A 15 -11.35 6.74 -13.27
N VAL A 16 -12.44 6.02 -13.53
CA VAL A 16 -13.42 5.61 -12.51
C VAL A 16 -13.16 4.15 -12.15
N LEU A 17 -12.85 3.89 -10.87
CA LEU A 17 -12.56 2.55 -10.35
C LEU A 17 -13.79 1.97 -9.66
N PHE A 18 -14.09 0.70 -9.94
CA PHE A 18 -15.18 -0.05 -9.32
C PHE A 18 -14.64 -1.28 -8.59
N ASP A 19 -15.36 -1.69 -7.53
CA ASP A 19 -15.08 -2.88 -6.71
C ASP A 19 -13.61 -2.95 -6.24
N VAL A 20 -13.18 -1.92 -5.51
CA VAL A 20 -11.84 -1.90 -4.90
C VAL A 20 -11.78 -2.92 -3.77
N MET A 21 -10.66 -3.61 -3.66
CA MET A 21 -10.36 -4.52 -2.54
C MET A 21 -9.28 -3.89 -1.66
N SER A 22 -9.41 -4.11 -0.36
CA SER A 22 -8.44 -3.68 0.65
C SER A 22 -7.82 -4.90 1.32
N HIS A 23 -6.61 -4.73 1.82
CA HIS A 23 -5.94 -5.72 2.67
C HIS A 23 -5.54 -5.07 3.99
N THR A 24 -5.80 -5.74 5.09
CA THR A 24 -5.50 -5.24 6.44
C THR A 24 -4.69 -6.26 7.22
N LEU A 25 -3.90 -5.81 8.20
CA LEU A 25 -3.07 -6.72 8.99
C LEU A 25 -3.91 -7.72 9.80
N ASP A 26 -5.14 -7.34 10.16
CA ASP A 26 -6.08 -8.12 10.96
C ASP A 26 -7.19 -8.78 10.12
N THR A 27 -7.09 -8.75 8.79
CA THR A 27 -8.07 -9.35 7.85
C THR A 27 -9.51 -8.84 8.02
N SER A 28 -9.67 -7.58 8.43
CA SER A 28 -10.95 -6.98 8.83
C SER A 28 -11.77 -6.34 7.70
N SER A 29 -11.24 -6.22 6.47
CA SER A 29 -11.92 -5.48 5.39
C SER A 29 -12.90 -6.30 4.53
N GLY A 30 -13.09 -7.58 4.85
CA GLY A 30 -14.12 -8.45 4.27
C GLY A 30 -13.56 -9.66 3.52
N VAL A 31 -14.41 -10.32 2.72
CA VAL A 31 -14.07 -11.64 2.11
C VAL A 31 -12.88 -11.60 1.14
N GLY A 32 -12.58 -10.43 0.56
CA GLY A 32 -11.42 -10.23 -0.31
C GLY A 32 -10.12 -9.92 0.44
N ASP A 33 -10.16 -9.84 1.77
CA ASP A 33 -9.01 -9.48 2.58
C ASP A 33 -8.16 -10.70 2.94
N HIS A 34 -7.09 -10.91 2.20
CA HIS A 34 -6.12 -11.98 2.47
C HIS A 34 -4.94 -11.51 3.36
N GLY A 35 -5.08 -10.33 3.97
CA GLY A 35 -4.15 -9.75 4.92
C GLY A 35 -2.70 -9.66 4.45
N MET A 36 -1.78 -9.92 5.39
CA MET A 36 -0.34 -9.71 5.19
C MET A 36 0.22 -10.46 3.97
N ALA A 37 -0.28 -11.67 3.68
CA ALA A 37 0.18 -12.45 2.53
C ALA A 37 -0.07 -11.74 1.18
N SER A 38 -1.21 -11.06 1.02
CA SER A 38 -1.49 -10.27 -0.17
C SER A 38 -0.74 -8.94 -0.19
N ILE A 39 -0.48 -8.34 0.98
CA ILE A 39 0.35 -7.15 1.10
C ILE A 39 1.78 -7.46 0.64
N ASP A 40 2.36 -8.58 1.08
CA ASP A 40 3.67 -9.05 0.63
C ASP A 40 3.69 -9.32 -0.87
N THR A 41 2.66 -10.02 -1.37
CA THR A 41 2.51 -10.28 -2.83
C THR A 41 2.45 -8.98 -3.64
N PHE A 42 1.80 -7.93 -3.11
CA PHE A 42 1.77 -6.61 -3.74
C PHE A 42 3.17 -5.97 -3.72
N LEU A 43 3.88 -5.99 -2.59
CA LEU A 43 5.21 -5.40 -2.45
C LEU A 43 6.28 -6.11 -3.29
N GLU A 44 6.17 -7.43 -3.48
CA GLU A 44 7.04 -8.21 -4.37
C GLU A 44 6.91 -7.76 -5.82
N LYS A 45 5.68 -7.48 -6.27
CA LYS A 45 5.36 -7.15 -7.67
C LYS A 45 5.33 -5.65 -7.97
N HIS A 46 5.32 -4.81 -6.93
CA HIS A 46 5.28 -3.37 -7.11
C HIS A 46 6.65 -2.82 -7.53
N GLU A 47 6.66 -2.06 -8.62
CA GLU A 47 7.78 -1.25 -9.06
C GLU A 47 7.43 0.22 -8.90
N CYS A 48 8.24 0.96 -8.11
CA CYS A 48 8.00 2.37 -7.88
C CYS A 48 8.19 3.17 -9.18
N VAL A 49 7.12 3.82 -9.63
CA VAL A 49 7.14 4.76 -10.76
C VAL A 49 7.34 6.19 -10.27
N ASP A 50 7.42 7.14 -11.20
CA ASP A 50 7.70 8.54 -10.86
C ASP A 50 6.66 9.17 -9.92
N CYS A 51 5.40 8.70 -9.98
CA CYS A 51 4.37 9.11 -9.03
C CYS A 51 4.78 8.79 -7.57
N CYS A 52 5.30 7.59 -7.29
CA CYS A 52 5.77 7.22 -5.95
C CYS A 52 6.93 8.12 -5.48
N LYS A 53 7.85 8.47 -6.39
CA LYS A 53 9.01 9.32 -6.10
C LYS A 53 8.60 10.76 -5.83
N GLN A 54 7.67 11.31 -6.63
CA GLN A 54 7.14 12.66 -6.47
C GLN A 54 6.35 12.80 -5.16
N LEU A 55 5.70 11.72 -4.74
CA LEU A 55 5.01 11.64 -3.45
C LEU A 55 5.96 11.29 -2.28
N HIS A 56 7.27 11.16 -2.53
CA HIS A 56 8.28 10.79 -1.54
C HIS A 56 7.96 9.49 -0.77
N LEU A 57 7.29 8.53 -1.42
CA LEU A 57 6.95 7.26 -0.81
C LEU A 57 8.16 6.33 -0.76
N GLN A 58 8.34 5.69 0.39
CA GLN A 58 9.34 4.64 0.56
C GLN A 58 8.75 3.29 0.17
N ARG A 59 9.61 2.35 -0.24
CA ARG A 59 9.19 0.97 -0.48
C ARG A 59 8.69 0.40 0.85
N GLY A 60 7.44 -0.03 0.87
CA GLY A 60 6.81 -0.58 2.08
C GLY A 60 7.60 -1.78 2.60
N ARG A 61 7.83 -1.80 3.91
CA ARG A 61 8.32 -2.95 4.67
C ARG A 61 7.50 -3.02 5.93
N PHE A 62 6.68 -4.05 6.05
CA PHE A 62 5.97 -4.32 7.30
C PHE A 62 6.87 -5.25 8.11
N ALA A 63 7.43 -4.74 9.21
CA ALA A 63 8.23 -5.55 10.10
C ALA A 63 7.32 -6.57 10.78
N THR A 64 7.47 -7.86 10.43
CA THR A 64 7.22 -8.92 11.40
C THR A 64 8.43 -8.92 12.32
N GLU A 65 8.25 -8.54 13.59
CA GLU A 65 9.16 -8.60 14.76
C GLU A 65 9.27 -7.24 15.48
N PRO A 66 9.39 -7.26 16.83
CA PRO A 66 8.92 -6.20 17.70
C PRO A 66 9.79 -4.95 17.63
N ALA A 67 9.19 -3.83 18.04
CA ALA A 67 9.88 -2.56 18.26
C ALA A 67 11.20 -2.81 19.00
N LEU A 68 12.27 -2.23 18.46
CA LEU A 68 13.61 -2.25 19.05
C LEU A 68 13.50 -1.94 20.55
N GLU A 69 13.99 -2.85 21.39
CA GLU A 69 14.29 -2.52 22.78
C GLU A 69 15.45 -1.52 22.74
N ASP A 70 15.15 -0.26 23.06
CA ASP A 70 16.15 0.74 23.41
C ASP A 70 16.88 0.23 24.66
N SER A 71 18.04 -0.41 24.45
CA SER A 71 19.00 -0.63 25.52
C SER A 71 19.77 0.68 25.69
N ASP A 72 19.22 1.55 26.54
CA ASP A 72 19.97 2.64 27.17
C ASP A 72 20.98 2.03 28.15
N ASP A 73 22.08 1.49 27.63
CA ASP A 73 23.32 1.30 28.38
C ASP A 73 24.13 2.59 28.24
N ASP A 74 23.85 3.59 29.08
CA ASP A 74 24.79 4.65 29.40
C ASP A 74 24.59 5.17 30.85
N ASP A 75 25.73 5.20 31.56
CA ASP A 75 26.07 5.88 32.83
C ASP A 75 25.68 5.25 34.19
N ALA A 76 26.64 4.55 34.84
CA ALA A 76 27.62 5.17 35.76
C ALA A 76 28.63 4.17 36.36
#